data_AF-Q8R7L2-F1
#
_entry.id   AF-Q8R7L2-F1
#
_cell.length_a   1.000
_cell.length_b   1.000
_cell.length_c   1.000
_cell.angle_alpha   90.00
_cell.angle_beta   90.00
_cell.angle_gamma   90.00
#
_symmetry.space_group_name_H-M   'P 1'
#
loop_
_entity.id
_entity.type
_entity.pdbx_description
1 polymer ?
#
loop_
_entity_poly.entity_id
_entity_poly.type
_entity_poly.pdbx_seq_one_letter_code
_entity_poly.pdbx_strand_id
1 'polypeptide(L)'
;MKSHKSSSTQKNSLQWICNLLDNAHDFFVLKDLKGKVVHINTRLLEILGYTHEDVEDYDYFFHSVLKYKEIGPYEEGLIIELTGKYNIRMSFGIKFSPITNTAGEKVAYLGFVKLRDYVKGHLDYPLDLFKASANVLEVTEEGVIVVDGKFNVVYVNNKACELFGIKYVKFINTKFLDLIKRYKPDFSEISLLRGDKIVVPSRDGNEERVLLLKYGKLMNNHWKIIIAKDITEDLRYKKLMEQTEKYTIAGEFAATTIHEIKNSLTSIKGFIQLLQVKHPDSFTYYETILDEVDRVLGLIRNYLGIIKSNEEGEEGKEIDVNAVINQYLLLFEAEMVKKGIKLEKRFGNVPLMKIDKNHIKQLILNIVQNSMHAVENNGKIVLSTKYSPYLKKLILRIADNGGGIEKKHLKRVIEPLFTTKKDGTGLGLAICKSIADMYNGDLKIYSKKGKGTLVKVVLGEK
;
A
#
# COMPACT_ATOMS: atom_id res chain seq x y z
N MET A 1 41.47 -45.47 -6.53
CA MET A 1 40.02 -45.18 -6.51
C MET A 1 39.32 -46.14 -5.57
N LYS A 2 39.02 -45.74 -4.33
CA LYS A 2 38.00 -46.34 -3.44
C LYS A 2 38.07 -45.62 -2.08
N SER A 3 37.45 -44.45 -1.99
CA SER A 3 37.23 -43.77 -0.70
C SER A 3 36.07 -42.77 -0.70
N HIS A 4 35.08 -42.89 -1.58
CA HIS A 4 33.93 -41.96 -1.63
C HIS A 4 32.59 -42.68 -1.92
N LYS A 5 32.18 -43.64 -1.09
CA LYS A 5 30.84 -44.27 -1.20
C LYS A 5 30.16 -44.66 0.14
N SER A 6 30.61 -44.15 1.29
CA SER A 6 30.00 -44.51 2.59
C SER A 6 29.04 -43.46 3.18
N SER A 7 28.88 -42.27 2.61
CA SER A 7 28.08 -41.20 3.22
C SER A 7 26.67 -41.01 2.65
N SER A 8 26.32 -41.61 1.51
CA SER A 8 25.01 -41.41 0.86
C SER A 8 23.97 -42.50 1.19
N THR A 9 24.39 -43.65 1.69
CA THR A 9 23.51 -44.81 1.94
C THR A 9 22.75 -44.71 3.27
N GLN A 10 23.29 -44.00 4.27
CA GLN A 10 22.70 -43.86 5.61
C GLN A 10 21.47 -42.94 5.66
N LYS A 11 21.36 -41.97 4.74
CA LYS A 11 20.19 -41.07 4.64
C LYS A 11 18.93 -41.78 4.14
N ASN A 12 19.05 -42.83 3.33
CA ASN A 12 17.91 -43.57 2.80
C ASN A 12 17.33 -44.62 3.76
N SER A 13 18.13 -45.12 4.72
CA SER A 13 17.72 -46.23 5.59
C SER A 13 16.75 -45.83 6.72
N LEU A 14 16.59 -44.53 7.03
CA LEU A 14 15.67 -44.06 8.07
C LEU A 14 14.39 -43.42 7.51
N GLN A 15 14.39 -43.00 6.24
CA GLN A 15 13.25 -42.27 5.66
C GLN A 15 11.97 -43.12 5.63
N TRP A 16 12.09 -44.42 5.31
CA TRP A 16 10.93 -45.32 5.33
C TRP A 16 10.40 -45.55 6.76
N ILE A 17 11.27 -45.48 7.77
CA ILE A 17 10.88 -45.59 9.19
C ILE A 17 10.09 -44.36 9.59
N CYS A 18 10.56 -43.16 9.24
CA CYS A 18 9.82 -41.91 9.50
C CYS A 18 8.42 -41.96 8.89
N ASN A 19 8.31 -42.34 7.60
CA ASN A 19 7.02 -42.46 6.92
C ASN A 19 6.10 -43.51 7.57
N LEU A 20 6.64 -44.63 8.05
CA LEU A 20 5.87 -45.64 8.77
C LEU A 20 5.32 -45.09 10.09
N LEU A 21 6.16 -44.38 10.85
CA LEU A 21 5.79 -43.80 12.15
C LEU A 21 4.76 -42.67 12.03
N ASP A 22 4.81 -41.90 10.94
CA ASP A 22 3.85 -40.81 10.68
C ASP A 22 2.43 -41.33 10.41
N ASN A 23 2.30 -42.56 9.92
CA ASN A 23 1.01 -43.23 9.73
C ASN A 23 0.52 -43.97 11.00
N ALA A 24 1.32 -44.01 12.07
CA ALA A 24 0.95 -44.70 13.29
C ALA A 24 0.03 -43.82 14.16
N HIS A 25 -0.93 -44.45 14.85
CA HIS A 25 -1.88 -43.77 15.73
C HIS A 25 -1.30 -43.42 17.12
N ASP A 26 -0.16 -44.01 17.48
CA ASP A 26 0.57 -43.73 18.72
C ASP A 26 1.61 -42.61 18.54
N PHE A 27 2.18 -42.16 19.65
CA PHE A 27 3.18 -41.10 19.67
C PHE A 27 4.59 -41.68 19.64
N PHE A 28 5.44 -41.16 18.75
CA PHE A 28 6.80 -41.67 18.55
C PHE A 28 7.84 -40.56 18.44
N VAL A 29 9.02 -40.85 18.98
CA VAL A 29 10.23 -40.03 18.83
C VAL A 29 11.36 -40.94 18.40
N LEU A 30 12.02 -40.62 17.29
CA LEU A 30 13.19 -41.36 16.82
C LEU A 30 14.47 -40.62 17.21
N LYS A 31 15.41 -41.34 17.82
CA LYS A 31 16.76 -40.86 18.12
C LYS A 31 17.81 -41.61 17.32
N ASP A 32 18.86 -40.90 16.89
CA ASP A 32 20.05 -41.53 16.32
C ASP A 32 20.91 -42.21 17.39
N LEU A 33 22.01 -42.86 16.97
CA LEU A 33 22.94 -43.55 17.87
C LEU A 33 23.69 -42.61 18.83
N LYS A 34 23.70 -41.30 18.56
CA LYS A 34 24.29 -40.27 19.43
C LYS A 34 23.26 -39.71 20.42
N GLY A 35 22.01 -40.16 20.35
CA GLY A 35 20.92 -39.69 21.21
C GLY A 35 20.21 -38.43 20.72
N LYS A 36 20.56 -37.91 19.52
CA LYS A 36 19.91 -36.75 18.92
C LYS A 36 18.53 -37.13 18.41
N VAL A 37 17.51 -36.31 18.68
CA VAL A 37 16.17 -36.52 18.10
C VAL A 37 16.22 -36.20 16.61
N VAL A 38 15.92 -37.19 15.78
CA VAL A 38 15.95 -37.09 14.32
C VAL A 38 14.57 -37.09 13.70
N HIS A 39 13.54 -37.53 14.43
CA HIS A 39 12.15 -37.49 13.98
C HIS A 39 11.19 -37.45 15.17
N ILE A 40 10.09 -36.74 15.01
CA ILE A 40 8.90 -36.78 15.86
C ILE A 40 7.74 -37.05 14.93
N ASN A 41 6.95 -38.07 15.22
CA ASN A 41 5.90 -38.45 14.28
C ASN A 41 4.75 -37.45 14.24
N THR A 42 4.02 -37.42 13.11
CA THR A 42 2.90 -36.49 12.87
C THR A 42 1.93 -36.43 14.05
N ARG A 43 1.58 -37.60 14.60
CA ARG A 43 0.58 -37.69 15.66
C ARG A 43 0.99 -36.99 16.95
N LEU A 44 2.27 -37.05 17.32
CA LEU A 44 2.80 -36.34 18.48
C LEU A 44 2.89 -34.83 18.22
N LEU A 45 3.23 -34.42 17.00
CA LEU A 45 3.20 -33.00 16.62
C LEU A 45 1.77 -32.43 16.68
N GLU A 46 0.78 -33.14 16.15
CA GLU A 46 -0.62 -32.72 16.13
C GLU A 46 -1.19 -32.49 17.53
N ILE A 47 -0.95 -33.42 18.46
CA ILE A 47 -1.46 -33.26 19.84
C ILE A 47 -0.77 -32.10 20.56
N LEU A 48 0.48 -31.80 20.18
CA LEU A 48 1.22 -30.63 20.63
C LEU A 48 0.87 -29.36 19.84
N GLY A 49 0.02 -29.44 18.81
CA GLY A 49 -0.46 -28.30 18.01
C GLY A 49 0.46 -27.85 16.88
N TYR A 50 1.40 -28.69 16.45
CA TYR A 50 2.38 -28.40 15.39
C TYR A 50 2.23 -29.35 14.19
N THR A 51 2.88 -28.98 13.09
CA THR A 51 3.01 -29.78 11.86
C THR A 51 4.49 -30.01 11.53
N HIS A 52 4.79 -30.90 10.59
CA HIS A 52 6.16 -31.10 10.12
C HIS A 52 6.79 -29.85 9.50
N GLU A 53 5.99 -28.97 8.90
CA GLU A 53 6.47 -27.71 8.31
C GLU A 53 6.98 -26.72 9.38
N ASP A 54 6.54 -26.88 10.63
CA ASP A 54 6.99 -26.08 11.76
C ASP A 54 8.35 -26.54 12.31
N VAL A 55 8.88 -27.68 11.86
CA VAL A 55 10.09 -28.31 12.44
C VAL A 55 11.27 -28.26 11.46
N GLU A 56 12.20 -27.33 11.69
CA GLU A 56 13.44 -27.23 10.90
C GLU A 56 14.55 -28.18 11.39
N ASP A 57 14.69 -28.35 12.71
CA ASP A 57 15.60 -29.32 13.36
C ASP A 57 14.86 -29.98 14.53
N TYR A 58 14.69 -31.30 14.44
CA TYR A 58 13.89 -32.06 15.41
C TYR A 58 14.44 -32.06 16.83
N ASP A 59 15.77 -32.03 16.98
CA ASP A 59 16.41 -32.08 18.30
C ASP A 59 16.31 -30.74 19.00
N TYR A 60 16.57 -29.66 18.25
CA TYR A 60 16.35 -28.31 18.75
C TYR A 60 14.88 -28.08 19.08
N PHE A 61 13.97 -28.50 18.20
CA PHE A 61 12.53 -28.39 18.41
C PHE A 61 12.09 -29.14 19.68
N PHE A 62 12.55 -30.38 19.85
CA PHE A 62 12.20 -31.20 21.00
C PHE A 62 12.67 -30.57 22.33
N HIS A 63 13.92 -30.11 22.40
CA HIS A 63 14.49 -29.62 23.66
C HIS A 63 14.14 -28.16 23.96
N SER A 64 14.04 -27.31 22.94
CA SER A 64 13.88 -25.86 23.11
C SER A 64 12.44 -25.39 22.89
N VAL A 65 11.80 -25.83 21.80
CA VAL A 65 10.46 -25.33 21.41
C VAL A 65 9.38 -25.97 22.28
N LEU A 66 9.45 -27.28 22.50
CA LEU A 66 8.51 -27.99 23.37
C LEU A 66 8.80 -27.79 24.87
N LYS A 67 9.77 -26.94 25.25
CA LYS A 67 10.22 -26.72 26.65
C LYS A 67 10.31 -28.04 27.44
N TYR A 68 11.12 -28.96 26.92
CA TYR A 68 11.32 -30.28 27.50
C TYR A 68 11.80 -30.19 28.95
N LYS A 69 11.15 -30.95 29.83
CA LYS A 69 11.60 -31.15 31.20
C LYS A 69 11.55 -32.62 31.57
N GLU A 70 12.66 -33.13 32.06
CA GLU A 70 12.73 -34.45 32.66
C GLU A 70 12.26 -34.39 34.11
N ILE A 71 11.29 -35.23 34.47
CA ILE A 71 10.66 -35.22 35.80
C ILE A 71 11.20 -36.36 36.67
N GLY A 72 11.56 -37.48 36.07
CA GLY A 72 12.19 -38.59 36.76
C GLY A 72 11.91 -39.96 36.13
N PRO A 73 12.50 -41.03 36.70
CA PRO A 73 12.27 -42.40 36.26
C PRO A 73 10.91 -42.94 36.75
N TYR A 74 10.33 -43.86 35.99
CA TYR A 74 9.14 -44.62 36.34
C TYR A 74 9.35 -46.10 35.98
N GLU A 75 8.60 -47.01 36.60
CA GLU A 75 8.76 -48.48 36.51
C GLU A 75 8.96 -49.05 35.08
N GLU A 76 8.55 -48.34 34.03
CA GLU A 76 8.67 -48.77 32.63
C GLU A 76 9.38 -47.78 31.68
N GLY A 77 9.90 -46.64 32.15
CA GLY A 77 10.52 -45.62 31.28
C GLY A 77 10.73 -44.25 31.95
N LEU A 78 11.06 -43.23 31.15
CA LEU A 78 11.29 -41.86 31.64
C LEU A 78 10.00 -41.04 31.58
N ILE A 79 9.72 -40.22 32.59
CA ILE A 79 8.64 -39.23 32.52
C ILE A 79 9.19 -37.89 32.05
N ILE A 80 8.59 -37.39 30.97
CA ILE A 80 8.94 -36.11 30.36
C ILE A 80 7.71 -35.21 30.34
N GLU A 81 7.94 -33.92 30.54
CA GLU A 81 6.96 -32.87 30.36
C GLU A 81 7.26 -32.14 29.07
N LEU A 82 6.27 -32.08 28.18
CA LEU A 82 6.33 -31.27 26.96
C LEU A 82 5.25 -30.20 27.04
N THR A 83 5.65 -28.97 26.72
CA THR A 83 4.76 -27.83 26.58
C THR A 83 4.51 -27.60 25.09
N GLY A 84 3.32 -27.96 24.62
CA GLY A 84 2.91 -27.76 23.24
C GLY A 84 2.57 -26.30 22.89
N LYS A 85 2.11 -26.09 21.66
CA LYS A 85 1.52 -24.84 21.19
C LYS A 85 0.40 -24.45 22.16
N TYR A 86 0.28 -23.15 22.45
CA TYR A 86 -0.67 -22.61 23.44
C TYR A 86 -0.33 -22.88 24.91
N ASN A 87 0.93 -23.22 25.23
CA ASN A 87 1.43 -23.40 26.60
C ASN A 87 0.73 -24.53 27.38
N ILE A 88 0.17 -25.49 26.64
CA ILE A 88 -0.45 -26.70 27.17
C ILE A 88 0.65 -27.67 27.61
N ARG A 89 0.68 -28.02 28.89
CA ARG A 89 1.64 -28.99 29.43
C ARG A 89 1.03 -30.38 29.44
N MET A 90 1.76 -31.32 28.87
CA MET A 90 1.37 -32.73 28.84
C MET A 90 2.52 -33.57 29.39
N SER A 91 2.17 -34.50 30.27
CA SER A 91 3.12 -35.45 30.83
C SER A 91 3.08 -36.75 30.05
N PHE A 92 4.24 -37.14 29.54
CA PHE A 92 4.40 -38.35 28.75
C PHE A 92 5.39 -39.29 29.41
N GLY A 93 5.07 -40.59 29.38
CA GLY A 93 6.05 -41.64 29.63
C GLY A 93 6.70 -42.00 28.30
N ILE A 94 8.03 -41.96 28.23
CA ILE A 94 8.79 -42.33 27.04
C ILE A 94 9.67 -43.53 27.32
N LYS A 95 9.58 -44.54 26.46
CA LYS A 95 10.42 -45.75 26.52
C LYS A 95 11.17 -45.91 25.20
N PHE A 96 12.49 -45.84 25.26
CA PHE A 96 13.35 -46.04 24.09
C PHE A 96 13.73 -47.50 23.92
N SER A 97 13.42 -48.05 22.75
CA SER A 97 13.82 -49.40 22.34
C SER A 97 14.81 -49.32 21.18
N PRO A 98 15.90 -50.10 21.17
CA PRO A 98 16.85 -50.08 20.07
C PRO A 98 16.23 -50.71 18.82
N ILE A 99 16.39 -50.06 17.67
CA ILE A 99 16.15 -50.66 16.36
C ILE A 99 17.43 -51.34 15.91
N THR A 100 17.34 -52.60 15.50
CA THR A 100 18.47 -53.36 14.96
C THR A 100 18.25 -53.68 13.48
N ASN A 101 19.34 -53.75 12.71
CA ASN A 101 19.29 -54.24 11.34
C ASN A 101 19.21 -55.77 11.30
N THR A 102 19.10 -56.36 10.10
CA THR A 102 19.05 -57.82 9.91
C THR A 102 20.31 -58.57 10.36
N ALA A 103 21.43 -57.86 10.57
CA ALA A 103 22.66 -58.39 11.15
C ALA A 103 22.73 -58.26 12.68
N GLY A 104 21.69 -57.70 13.32
CA GLY A 104 21.62 -57.48 14.77
C GLY A 104 22.31 -56.22 15.27
N GLU A 105 22.87 -55.39 14.38
CA GLU A 105 23.54 -54.14 14.77
C GLU A 105 22.51 -53.05 15.06
N LYS A 106 22.72 -52.28 16.13
CA LYS A 106 21.85 -51.15 16.49
C LYS A 106 22.02 -50.02 15.47
N VAL A 107 20.90 -49.50 14.96
CA VAL A 107 20.89 -48.42 13.97
C VAL A 107 20.22 -47.14 14.46
N ALA A 108 19.30 -47.22 15.42
CA ALA A 108 18.59 -46.07 16.00
C ALA A 108 17.90 -46.48 17.33
N TYR A 109 17.30 -45.51 18.01
CA TYR A 109 16.45 -45.74 19.17
C TYR A 109 15.04 -45.19 18.90
N LEU A 110 14.02 -46.05 19.01
CA LEU A 110 12.62 -45.66 18.90
C LEU A 110 12.02 -45.44 20.29
N GLY A 111 11.65 -44.20 20.57
CA GLY A 111 10.87 -43.81 21.74
C GLY A 111 9.39 -44.02 21.49
N PHE A 112 8.78 -44.99 22.16
CA PHE A 112 7.33 -45.08 22.28
C PHE A 112 6.88 -44.13 23.39
N VAL A 113 5.95 -43.23 23.06
CA VAL A 113 5.50 -42.17 23.95
C VAL A 113 4.06 -42.46 24.34
N LYS A 114 3.80 -42.62 25.64
CA LYS A 114 2.47 -42.84 26.20
C LYS A 114 2.05 -41.61 26.99
N LEU A 115 0.94 -40.99 26.60
CA LEU A 115 0.35 -39.90 27.39
C LEU A 115 -0.09 -40.48 28.74
N ARG A 116 0.39 -39.89 29.84
CA ARG A 116 0.04 -40.37 31.19
C ARG A 116 -1.03 -39.51 31.82
N ASP A 117 -0.76 -38.22 31.87
CA ASP A 117 -1.63 -37.24 32.49
C ASP A 117 -1.57 -35.92 31.73
N TYR A 118 -2.72 -35.27 31.67
CA TYR A 118 -2.80 -33.87 31.30
C TYR A 118 -2.65 -33.05 32.59
N VAL A 119 -1.48 -32.47 32.81
CA VAL A 119 -1.32 -31.49 33.91
C VAL A 119 -2.00 -30.21 33.44
N LYS A 120 -3.25 -30.00 33.87
CA LYS A 120 -3.95 -28.70 33.73
C LYS A 120 -3.12 -27.64 34.44
N GLY A 121 -2.26 -26.95 33.69
CA GLY A 121 -1.66 -25.72 34.16
C GLY A 121 -2.77 -24.69 34.37
N HIS A 122 -3.18 -24.50 35.62
CA HIS A 122 -4.01 -23.40 36.13
C HIS A 122 -5.03 -22.82 35.12
N LEU A 123 -6.02 -23.62 34.72
CA LEU A 123 -7.23 -23.12 34.05
C LEU A 123 -8.41 -24.07 34.34
N ASP A 124 -9.34 -23.59 35.16
CA ASP A 124 -10.68 -24.14 35.31
C ASP A 124 -11.46 -23.96 33.98
N TYR A 125 -11.53 -25.02 33.16
CA TYR A 125 -12.31 -25.20 31.90
C TYR A 125 -12.02 -24.23 30.72
N PRO A 126 -12.25 -24.58 29.43
CA PRO A 126 -12.22 -25.87 28.69
C PRO A 126 -11.18 -25.88 27.54
N LEU A 127 -10.58 -27.04 27.22
CA LEU A 127 -9.67 -27.20 26.07
C LEU A 127 -10.35 -26.90 24.71
N ASP A 128 -11.67 -27.09 24.62
CA ASP A 128 -12.46 -26.82 23.41
C ASP A 128 -12.73 -25.32 23.19
N LEU A 129 -12.88 -24.54 24.27
CA LEU A 129 -13.00 -23.08 24.15
C LEU A 129 -11.66 -22.44 23.78
N PHE A 130 -10.52 -23.04 24.17
CA PHE A 130 -9.18 -22.58 23.78
C PHE A 130 -8.84 -22.92 22.33
N LYS A 131 -9.22 -24.10 21.83
CA LYS A 131 -9.09 -24.40 20.39
C LYS A 131 -10.00 -23.49 19.55
N ALA A 132 -11.23 -23.24 20.00
CA ALA A 132 -12.14 -22.31 19.34
C ALA A 132 -11.66 -20.85 19.40
N SER A 133 -11.17 -20.37 20.54
CA SER A 133 -10.68 -18.99 20.69
C SER A 133 -9.29 -18.77 20.09
N ALA A 134 -8.41 -19.77 20.06
CA ALA A 134 -7.18 -19.72 19.28
C ALA A 134 -7.49 -19.62 17.79
N ASN A 135 -8.47 -20.38 17.28
CA ASN A 135 -8.95 -20.20 15.91
C ASN A 135 -9.51 -18.78 15.68
N VAL A 136 -10.22 -18.19 16.65
CA VAL A 136 -10.65 -16.78 16.55
C VAL A 136 -9.45 -15.84 16.42
N LEU A 137 -8.38 -16.03 17.22
CA LEU A 137 -7.15 -15.24 17.12
C LEU A 137 -6.39 -15.45 15.81
N GLU A 138 -6.51 -16.63 15.19
CA GLU A 138 -5.91 -16.93 13.88
C GLU A 138 -6.72 -16.35 12.70
N VAL A 139 -8.03 -16.15 12.87
CA VAL A 139 -8.92 -15.59 11.82
C VAL A 139 -8.92 -14.06 11.80
N THR A 140 -8.39 -13.39 12.83
CA THR A 140 -8.35 -11.92 12.85
C THR A 140 -7.40 -11.36 11.80
N GLU A 141 -7.78 -10.24 11.20
CA GLU A 141 -6.93 -9.49 10.26
C GLU A 141 -5.80 -8.71 10.96
N GLU A 142 -5.78 -8.72 12.30
CA GLU A 142 -4.76 -8.09 13.13
C GLU A 142 -3.70 -9.08 13.59
N GLY A 143 -2.47 -8.60 13.72
CA GLY A 143 -1.40 -9.37 14.35
C GLY A 143 -1.62 -9.43 15.85
N VAL A 144 -1.72 -10.63 16.41
CA VAL A 144 -1.88 -10.86 17.84
C VAL A 144 -0.60 -11.48 18.39
N ILE A 145 -0.03 -10.85 19.41
CA ILE A 145 1.20 -11.27 20.06
C ILE A 145 0.97 -11.25 21.57
N VAL A 146 1.24 -12.36 22.27
CA VAL A 146 1.19 -12.39 23.73
C VAL A 146 2.60 -12.49 24.27
N VAL A 147 2.91 -11.65 25.25
CA VAL A 147 4.22 -11.59 25.90
C VAL A 147 4.09 -11.76 27.41
N ASP A 148 5.18 -12.24 28.03
CA ASP A 148 5.29 -12.28 29.50
C ASP A 148 5.63 -10.90 30.10
N GLY A 149 5.75 -10.82 31.42
CA GLY A 149 6.12 -9.59 32.13
C GLY A 149 7.47 -8.97 31.72
N LYS A 150 8.36 -9.74 31.09
CA LYS A 150 9.67 -9.30 30.57
C LYS A 150 9.65 -9.04 29.06
N PHE A 151 8.49 -9.09 28.41
CA PHE A 151 8.28 -8.96 26.96
C PHE A 151 8.87 -10.10 26.12
N ASN A 152 9.07 -11.29 26.68
CA ASN A 152 9.36 -12.46 25.87
C ASN A 152 8.06 -12.91 25.19
N VAL A 153 8.12 -13.18 23.88
CA VAL A 153 6.96 -13.66 23.12
C VAL A 153 6.62 -15.08 23.57
N VAL A 154 5.34 -15.32 23.82
CA VAL A 154 4.85 -16.64 24.27
C VAL A 154 3.70 -17.15 23.41
N TYR A 155 3.05 -16.27 22.66
CA TYR A 155 2.16 -16.65 21.58
C TYR A 155 2.20 -15.60 20.47
N VAL A 156 1.99 -16.04 19.24
CA VAL A 156 1.87 -15.20 18.05
C VAL A 156 0.92 -15.88 17.08
N ASN A 157 0.00 -15.13 16.48
CA ASN A 157 -0.87 -15.66 15.42
C ASN A 157 -0.18 -15.61 14.05
N ASN A 158 -0.77 -16.27 13.06
CA ASN A 158 -0.27 -16.28 11.69
C ASN A 158 -0.20 -14.87 11.09
N LYS A 159 -1.19 -14.02 11.38
CA LYS A 159 -1.22 -12.66 10.84
C LYS A 159 -0.04 -11.80 11.32
N ALA A 160 0.34 -11.90 12.59
CA ALA A 160 1.54 -11.22 13.09
C ALA A 160 2.81 -11.76 12.41
N CYS A 161 2.92 -13.06 12.20
CA CYS A 161 4.05 -13.64 11.45
C CYS A 161 4.15 -13.05 10.03
N GLU A 162 3.02 -12.88 9.34
CA GLU A 162 2.93 -12.26 8.02
C GLU A 162 3.33 -10.78 8.07
N LEU A 163 2.74 -9.99 8.97
CA LEU A 163 2.97 -8.53 9.08
C LEU A 163 4.43 -8.18 9.36
N PHE A 164 5.12 -8.98 10.18
CA PHE A 164 6.52 -8.76 10.52
C PHE A 164 7.49 -9.54 9.60
N GLY A 165 6.99 -10.45 8.75
CA GLY A 165 7.82 -11.30 7.90
C GLY A 165 8.70 -12.29 8.67
N ILE A 166 8.27 -12.74 9.85
CA ILE A 166 9.05 -13.62 10.74
C ILE A 166 8.29 -14.93 10.93
N LYS A 167 8.97 -16.06 10.69
CA LYS A 167 8.41 -17.40 10.96
C LYS A 167 8.07 -17.58 12.44
N TYR A 168 6.98 -18.29 12.72
CA TYR A 168 6.48 -18.57 14.08
C TYR A 168 7.58 -19.01 15.06
N VAL A 169 8.37 -20.03 14.70
CA VAL A 169 9.42 -20.63 15.55
C VAL A 169 10.49 -19.62 15.97
N LYS A 170 10.83 -18.68 15.07
CA LYS A 170 11.78 -17.62 15.38
C LYS A 170 11.13 -16.53 16.22
N PHE A 171 9.86 -16.22 15.94
CA PHE A 171 9.12 -15.17 16.63
C PHE A 171 8.89 -15.51 18.11
N ILE A 172 8.45 -16.74 18.41
CA ILE A 172 8.16 -17.20 19.78
C ILE A 172 9.40 -17.20 20.69
N ASN A 173 10.61 -17.18 20.13
CA ASN A 173 11.87 -17.18 20.87
C ASN A 173 12.53 -15.79 20.91
N THR A 174 11.78 -14.72 20.61
CA THR A 174 12.30 -13.36 20.61
C THR A 174 11.74 -12.54 21.78
N LYS A 175 12.53 -11.56 22.22
CA LYS A 175 12.04 -10.49 23.08
C LYS A 175 11.42 -9.41 22.21
N PHE A 176 10.12 -9.18 22.39
CA PHE A 176 9.34 -8.33 21.48
C PHE A 176 9.91 -6.91 21.38
N LEU A 177 10.28 -6.30 22.51
CA LEU A 177 10.84 -4.93 22.50
C LEU A 177 12.16 -4.84 21.72
N ASP A 178 13.02 -5.86 21.79
CA ASP A 178 14.29 -5.85 21.06
C ASP A 178 14.06 -6.04 19.55
N LEU A 179 13.01 -6.78 19.17
CA LEU A 179 12.55 -6.86 17.79
C LEU A 179 12.08 -5.49 17.27
N ILE A 180 11.22 -4.79 18.01
CA ILE A 180 10.66 -3.52 17.55
C ILE A 180 11.71 -2.41 17.50
N LYS A 181 12.69 -2.42 18.40
CA LYS A 181 13.80 -1.45 18.40
C LYS A 181 14.61 -1.43 17.11
N ARG A 182 14.57 -2.50 16.31
CA ARG A 182 15.18 -2.53 14.96
C ARG A 182 14.50 -1.59 13.97
N TYR A 183 13.20 -1.37 14.15
CA TYR A 183 12.39 -0.47 13.32
C TYR A 183 12.29 0.94 13.92
N LYS A 184 12.30 1.04 15.26
CA LYS A 184 12.22 2.31 15.98
C LYS A 184 13.04 2.24 17.28
N PRO A 185 14.28 2.78 17.31
CA PRO A 185 15.20 2.62 18.44
C PRO A 185 14.66 3.10 19.80
N ASP A 186 13.87 4.17 19.79
CA ASP A 186 13.30 4.77 21.01
C ASP A 186 12.00 4.08 21.49
N PHE A 187 11.62 2.96 20.86
CA PHE A 187 10.39 2.28 21.19
C PHE A 187 10.46 1.59 22.56
N SER A 188 9.44 1.83 23.39
CA SER A 188 9.37 1.36 24.77
C SER A 188 7.98 0.83 25.11
N GLU A 189 7.80 0.31 26.33
CA GLU A 189 6.47 -0.05 26.84
C GLU A 189 5.50 1.16 26.85
N ILE A 190 6.01 2.37 27.11
CA ILE A 190 5.19 3.60 27.08
C ILE A 190 4.68 3.87 25.66
N SER A 191 5.49 3.58 24.64
CA SER A 191 5.09 3.67 23.23
C SER A 191 3.92 2.73 22.93
N LEU A 192 3.93 1.51 23.49
CA LEU A 192 2.82 0.56 23.34
C LEU A 192 1.55 1.02 24.05
N LEU A 193 1.65 1.66 25.23
CA LEU A 193 0.50 2.21 25.97
C LEU A 193 -0.20 3.31 25.15
N ARG A 194 0.58 4.13 24.45
CA ARG A 194 0.07 5.27 23.67
C ARG A 194 -0.47 4.87 22.31
N GLY A 195 -0.20 3.64 21.86
CA GLY A 195 -0.54 3.23 20.50
C GLY A 195 0.41 3.83 19.47
N ASP A 196 1.71 3.64 19.64
CA ASP A 196 2.70 4.14 18.70
C ASP A 196 2.68 3.36 17.38
N LYS A 197 3.08 4.08 16.32
CA LYS A 197 3.26 3.53 14.98
C LYS A 197 4.72 3.15 14.73
N ILE A 198 4.92 2.10 13.96
CA ILE A 198 6.20 1.68 13.41
C ILE A 198 6.09 1.47 11.90
N VAL A 199 7.21 1.60 11.20
CA VAL A 199 7.30 1.32 9.76
C VAL A 199 8.08 0.03 9.58
N VAL A 200 7.50 -0.92 8.86
CA VAL A 200 8.12 -2.21 8.56
C VAL A 200 8.16 -2.45 7.05
N PRO A 201 9.20 -3.10 6.52
CA PRO A 201 9.25 -3.48 5.12
C PRO A 201 8.23 -4.58 4.83
N SER A 202 7.55 -4.49 3.69
CA SER A 202 6.73 -5.60 3.17
C SER A 202 7.63 -6.78 2.76
N ARG A 203 7.05 -8.00 2.73
CA ARG A 203 7.73 -9.25 2.34
C ARG A 203 8.42 -9.16 0.96
N ASP A 204 7.91 -8.32 0.07
CA ASP A 204 8.43 -8.12 -1.29
C ASP A 204 9.47 -6.98 -1.39
N GLY A 205 9.82 -6.33 -0.28
CA GLY A 205 10.86 -5.29 -0.20
C GLY A 205 10.55 -3.95 -0.89
N ASN A 206 9.47 -3.87 -1.67
CA ASN A 206 9.13 -2.70 -2.49
C ASN A 206 8.19 -1.69 -1.81
N GLU A 207 7.51 -2.07 -0.73
CA GLU A 207 6.55 -1.18 -0.04
C GLU A 207 6.78 -1.17 1.48
N GLU A 208 6.66 0.02 2.08
CA GLU A 208 6.67 0.22 3.52
C GLU A 208 5.24 0.13 4.08
N ARG A 209 5.04 -0.65 5.15
CA ARG A 209 3.78 -0.74 5.89
C ARG A 209 3.88 0.01 7.20
N VAL A 210 2.78 0.65 7.59
CA VAL A 210 2.67 1.33 8.88
C VAL A 210 1.83 0.49 9.82
N LEU A 211 2.48 -0.07 10.86
CA LEU A 211 1.80 -0.84 11.88
C LEU A 211 1.53 0.02 13.11
N LEU A 212 0.29 0.02 13.57
CA LEU A 212 -0.13 0.57 14.85
C LEU A 212 -0.02 -0.52 15.91
N LEU A 213 0.84 -0.32 16.90
CA LEU A 213 1.05 -1.26 17.99
C LEU A 213 0.39 -0.77 19.26
N LYS A 214 -0.56 -1.54 19.79
CA LYS A 214 -1.20 -1.30 21.08
C LYS A 214 -1.02 -2.52 21.96
N TYR A 215 -1.14 -2.35 23.28
CA TYR A 215 -1.21 -3.50 24.17
C TYR A 215 -2.22 -3.34 25.29
N GLY A 216 -2.68 -4.48 25.79
CA GLY A 216 -3.50 -4.62 26.98
C GLY A 216 -2.85 -5.60 27.97
N LYS A 217 -3.23 -5.49 29.24
CA LYS A 217 -2.78 -6.39 30.31
C LYS A 217 -3.80 -7.53 30.49
N LEU A 218 -3.31 -8.74 30.66
CA LEU A 218 -4.11 -9.93 31.00
C LEU A 218 -3.67 -10.48 32.36
N MET A 219 -4.62 -11.09 33.08
CA MET A 219 -4.42 -11.88 34.31
C MET A 219 -3.36 -11.30 35.27
N ASN A 220 -3.75 -10.29 36.06
CA ASN A 220 -2.90 -9.66 37.10
C ASN A 220 -1.53 -9.17 36.61
N ASN A 221 -1.43 -8.64 35.39
CA ASN A 221 -0.18 -8.18 34.72
C ASN A 221 0.86 -9.25 34.42
N HIS A 222 0.56 -10.54 34.63
CA HIS A 222 1.51 -11.60 34.30
C HIS A 222 1.74 -11.71 32.79
N TRP A 223 0.70 -11.42 32.00
CA TRP A 223 0.70 -11.50 30.55
C TRP A 223 0.26 -10.17 29.94
N LYS A 224 0.77 -9.86 28.76
CA LYS A 224 0.40 -8.68 27.98
C LYS A 224 0.05 -9.11 26.56
N ILE A 225 -1.09 -8.67 26.04
CA ILE A 225 -1.47 -8.87 24.63
C ILE A 225 -1.11 -7.62 23.85
N ILE A 226 -0.42 -7.80 22.74
CA ILE A 226 -0.02 -6.75 21.80
C ILE A 226 -0.78 -7.00 20.50
N ILE A 227 -1.46 -5.96 20.05
CA ILE A 227 -2.20 -5.93 18.81
C ILE A 227 -1.42 -5.07 17.81
N ALA A 228 -1.13 -5.65 16.65
CA ALA A 228 -0.48 -5.01 15.53
C ALA A 228 -1.49 -4.86 14.39
N LYS A 229 -1.99 -3.64 14.19
CA LYS A 229 -2.92 -3.32 13.10
C LYS A 229 -2.18 -2.65 11.95
N ASP A 230 -2.34 -3.15 10.74
CA ASP A 230 -1.89 -2.43 9.54
C ASP A 230 -2.84 -1.27 9.26
N ILE A 231 -2.32 -0.05 9.31
CA ILE A 231 -3.08 1.19 9.08
C ILE A 231 -2.58 1.94 7.85
N THR A 232 -1.88 1.26 6.95
CA THR A 232 -1.28 1.88 5.76
C THR A 232 -2.35 2.48 4.86
N GLU A 233 -3.39 1.70 4.52
CA GLU A 233 -4.52 2.15 3.71
C GLU A 233 -5.36 3.20 4.44
N ASP A 234 -5.64 3.00 5.75
CA ASP A 234 -6.37 3.99 6.56
C ASP A 234 -5.72 5.38 6.51
N LEU A 235 -4.38 5.43 6.60
CA LEU A 235 -3.64 6.69 6.50
C LEU A 235 -3.66 7.28 5.09
N ARG A 236 -3.65 6.45 4.04
CA ARG A 236 -3.80 6.90 2.64
C ARG A 236 -5.18 7.51 2.41
N TYR A 237 -6.25 6.83 2.84
CA TYR A 237 -7.62 7.34 2.75
C TYR A 237 -7.81 8.62 3.56
N LYS A 238 -7.31 8.66 4.80
CA LYS A 238 -7.41 9.87 5.62
C LYS A 238 -6.74 11.07 4.96
N LYS A 239 -5.55 10.87 4.40
CA LYS A 239 -4.83 11.94 3.67
C LYS A 239 -5.60 12.39 2.42
N LEU A 240 -6.20 11.45 1.69
CA LEU A 240 -7.05 11.77 0.55
C LEU A 240 -8.29 12.56 0.97
N MET A 241 -8.97 12.15 2.04
CA MET A 241 -10.13 12.86 2.58
C MET A 241 -9.78 14.27 3.06
N GLU A 242 -8.69 14.44 3.81
CA GLU A 242 -8.20 15.76 4.24
C GLU A 242 -7.87 16.66 3.05
N GLN A 243 -7.37 16.10 1.95
CA GLN A 243 -7.15 16.85 0.71
C GLN A 243 -8.48 17.22 0.05
N THR A 244 -9.41 16.29 -0.09
CA THR A 244 -10.71 16.55 -0.71
C THR A 244 -11.53 17.57 0.09
N GLU A 245 -11.57 17.49 1.42
CA GLU A 245 -12.27 18.47 2.27
C GLU A 245 -11.68 19.86 2.11
N LYS A 246 -10.34 19.98 2.09
CA LYS A 246 -9.66 21.26 1.82
C LYS A 246 -10.04 21.81 0.45
N TYR A 247 -10.16 20.97 -0.57
CA TYR A 247 -10.58 21.41 -1.91
C TYR A 247 -12.06 21.76 -1.99
N THR A 248 -12.94 21.04 -1.30
CA THR A 248 -14.38 21.33 -1.26
C THR A 248 -14.66 22.65 -0.54
N ILE A 249 -14.10 22.85 0.65
CA ILE A 249 -14.24 24.11 1.41
C ILE A 249 -13.61 25.27 0.63
N ALA A 250 -12.43 25.06 0.02
CA ALA A 250 -11.84 26.06 -0.85
C ALA A 250 -12.72 26.34 -2.08
N GLY A 251 -13.43 25.35 -2.61
CA GLY A 251 -14.35 25.48 -3.74
C GLY A 251 -15.62 26.26 -3.42
N GLU A 252 -16.28 25.98 -2.29
CA GLU A 252 -17.48 26.71 -1.86
C GLU A 252 -17.17 28.17 -1.47
N PHE A 253 -16.09 28.38 -0.70
CA PHE A 253 -15.63 29.72 -0.35
C PHE A 253 -15.21 30.50 -1.59
N ALA A 254 -14.50 29.83 -2.50
CA ALA A 254 -14.13 30.40 -3.80
C ALA A 254 -15.33 30.83 -4.62
N ALA A 255 -16.36 30.00 -4.78
CA ALA A 255 -17.50 30.33 -5.62
C ALA A 255 -18.19 31.62 -5.18
N THR A 256 -18.44 31.78 -3.87
CA THR A 256 -19.10 32.95 -3.30
C THR A 256 -18.23 34.20 -3.41
N THR A 257 -16.96 34.13 -2.98
CA THR A 257 -16.01 35.25 -3.06
C THR A 257 -15.73 35.67 -4.50
N ILE A 258 -15.60 34.72 -5.42
CA ILE A 258 -15.47 35.00 -6.85
C ILE A 258 -16.68 35.75 -7.38
N HIS A 259 -17.90 35.32 -7.02
CA HIS A 259 -19.11 35.99 -7.50
C HIS A 259 -19.12 37.47 -7.08
N GLU A 260 -18.65 37.78 -5.88
CA GLU A 260 -18.50 39.16 -5.38
C GLU A 260 -17.37 39.94 -6.05
N ILE A 261 -16.20 39.31 -6.28
CA ILE A 261 -15.08 39.95 -7.00
C ILE A 261 -15.46 40.22 -8.46
N LYS A 262 -16.13 39.26 -9.12
CA LYS A 262 -16.64 39.43 -10.49
C LYS A 262 -17.58 40.63 -10.55
N ASN A 263 -18.47 40.77 -9.59
CA ASN A 263 -19.43 41.87 -9.54
C ASN A 263 -18.72 43.23 -9.36
N SER A 264 -17.76 43.32 -8.43
CA SER A 264 -17.01 44.56 -8.18
C SER A 264 -16.11 44.96 -9.36
N LEU A 265 -15.45 43.99 -10.01
CA LEU A 265 -14.66 44.24 -11.23
C LEU A 265 -15.51 44.62 -12.44
N THR A 266 -16.71 44.04 -12.58
CA THR A 266 -17.64 44.41 -13.67
C THR A 266 -18.11 45.86 -13.50
N SER A 267 -18.39 46.29 -12.27
CA SER A 267 -18.72 47.69 -11.97
C SER A 267 -17.57 48.63 -12.29
N ILE A 268 -16.33 48.28 -11.91
CA ILE A 268 -15.12 49.05 -12.25
C ILE A 268 -14.96 49.16 -13.77
N LYS A 269 -15.15 48.06 -14.50
CA LYS A 269 -15.13 48.05 -15.98
C LYS A 269 -16.13 49.04 -16.56
N GLY A 270 -17.37 49.04 -16.06
CA GLY A 270 -18.42 49.96 -16.50
C GLY A 270 -18.08 51.43 -16.26
N PHE A 271 -17.51 51.76 -15.10
CA PHE A 271 -17.08 53.14 -14.81
C PHE A 271 -15.93 53.59 -15.72
N ILE A 272 -14.96 52.72 -16.01
CA ILE A 272 -13.85 53.04 -16.92
C ILE A 272 -14.36 53.26 -18.34
N GLN A 273 -15.29 52.41 -18.82
CA GLN A 273 -15.91 52.60 -20.13
C GLN A 273 -16.69 53.91 -20.23
N LEU A 274 -17.40 54.32 -19.16
CA LEU A 274 -18.06 55.62 -19.08
C LEU A 274 -17.07 56.80 -19.12
N LEU A 275 -15.93 56.67 -18.44
CA LEU A 275 -14.86 57.67 -18.46
C LEU A 275 -14.22 57.77 -19.85
N GLN A 276 -14.07 56.64 -20.55
CA GLN A 276 -13.55 56.58 -21.92
C GLN A 276 -14.43 57.36 -22.90
N VAL A 277 -15.75 57.34 -22.70
CA VAL A 277 -16.72 58.13 -23.50
C VAL A 277 -16.68 59.62 -23.15
N LYS A 278 -16.50 59.97 -21.87
CA LYS A 278 -16.51 61.38 -21.41
C LYS A 278 -15.17 62.11 -21.59
N HIS A 279 -14.06 61.38 -21.58
CA HIS A 279 -12.69 61.93 -21.63
C HIS A 279 -11.80 61.15 -22.61
N PRO A 280 -12.05 61.26 -23.93
CA PRO A 280 -11.35 60.44 -24.94
C PRO A 280 -9.83 60.65 -25.00
N ASP A 281 -9.31 61.78 -24.51
CA ASP A 281 -7.89 62.16 -24.60
C ASP A 281 -6.93 61.28 -23.75
N SER A 282 -7.45 60.44 -22.85
CA SER A 282 -6.67 59.53 -21.99
C SER A 282 -6.74 58.05 -22.43
N PHE A 283 -7.03 57.82 -23.70
CA PHE A 283 -7.35 56.51 -24.29
C PHE A 283 -6.42 55.36 -23.87
N THR A 284 -5.10 55.59 -23.87
CA THR A 284 -4.07 54.58 -23.60
C THR A 284 -4.11 54.04 -22.16
N TYR A 285 -4.51 54.87 -21.19
CA TYR A 285 -4.62 54.45 -19.78
C TYR A 285 -5.88 53.60 -19.57
N TYR A 286 -6.98 53.93 -20.23
CA TYR A 286 -8.23 53.18 -20.11
C TYR A 286 -8.13 51.80 -20.71
N GLU A 287 -7.48 51.66 -21.87
CA GLU A 287 -7.27 50.36 -22.51
C GLU A 287 -6.42 49.43 -21.62
N THR A 288 -5.34 49.97 -21.05
CA THR A 288 -4.47 49.21 -20.13
C THR A 288 -5.23 48.73 -18.87
N ILE A 289 -6.08 49.57 -18.27
CA ILE A 289 -6.84 49.18 -17.07
C ILE A 289 -7.94 48.19 -17.44
N LEU A 290 -8.60 48.35 -18.59
CA LEU A 290 -9.63 47.41 -19.06
C LEU A 290 -9.03 46.03 -19.34
N ASP A 291 -7.86 45.97 -19.95
CA ASP A 291 -7.12 44.71 -20.18
C ASP A 291 -6.78 44.01 -18.86
N GLU A 292 -6.38 44.78 -17.83
CA GLU A 292 -6.07 44.23 -16.52
C GLU A 292 -7.33 43.72 -15.79
N VAL A 293 -8.45 44.43 -15.89
CA VAL A 293 -9.74 43.98 -15.36
C VAL A 293 -10.20 42.70 -16.07
N ASP A 294 -10.06 42.63 -17.39
CA ASP A 294 -10.39 41.44 -18.16
C ASP A 294 -9.46 40.25 -17.86
N ARG A 295 -8.18 40.52 -17.59
CA ARG A 295 -7.22 39.51 -17.10
C ARG A 295 -7.67 38.92 -15.76
N VAL A 296 -8.08 39.76 -14.80
CA VAL A 296 -8.56 39.31 -13.49
C VAL A 296 -9.91 38.59 -13.60
N LEU A 297 -10.83 39.07 -14.43
CA LEU A 297 -12.08 38.36 -14.71
C LEU A 297 -11.86 36.99 -15.38
N GLY A 298 -10.83 36.88 -16.24
CA GLY A 298 -10.40 35.61 -16.84
C GLY A 298 -9.83 34.63 -15.81
N LEU A 299 -8.98 35.12 -14.89
CA LEU A 299 -8.46 34.35 -13.75
C LEU A 299 -9.58 33.73 -12.91
N ILE A 300 -10.58 34.55 -12.61
CA ILE A 300 -11.75 34.19 -11.80
C ILE A 300 -12.63 33.16 -12.52
N ARG A 301 -12.85 33.30 -13.83
CA ARG A 301 -13.61 32.31 -14.63
C ARG A 301 -12.91 30.96 -14.72
N ASN A 302 -11.58 30.94 -14.87
CA ASN A 302 -10.80 29.71 -14.85
C ASN A 302 -10.87 29.00 -13.50
N TYR A 303 -11.01 29.76 -12.41
CA TYR A 303 -11.18 29.21 -11.06
C TYR A 303 -12.63 28.70 -10.83
N LEU A 304 -13.67 29.40 -11.30
CA LEU A 304 -15.06 28.91 -11.26
C LEU A 304 -15.32 27.69 -12.15
N GLY A 305 -14.62 27.55 -13.28
CA GLY A 305 -14.74 26.38 -14.15
C GLY A 305 -14.38 25.07 -13.44
N ILE A 306 -13.68 25.14 -12.31
CA ILE A 306 -13.36 24.01 -11.41
C ILE A 306 -14.55 23.64 -10.52
N ILE A 307 -15.38 24.62 -10.16
CA ILE A 307 -16.40 24.52 -9.11
C ILE A 307 -17.80 24.31 -9.71
N LYS A 308 -18.11 24.99 -10.82
CA LYS A 308 -19.45 24.95 -11.45
C LYS A 308 -19.70 23.77 -12.39
N SER A 309 -18.69 22.99 -12.75
CA SER A 309 -18.89 21.80 -13.58
C SER A 309 -19.57 20.63 -12.85
N ASN A 310 -20.00 20.83 -11.60
CA ASN A 310 -20.80 19.88 -10.84
C ASN A 310 -22.33 20.16 -10.87
N GLU A 311 -22.81 21.28 -11.43
CA GLU A 311 -24.22 21.70 -11.22
C GLU A 311 -25.10 21.85 -12.48
N GLU A 312 -24.60 21.67 -13.71
CA GLU A 312 -25.44 21.82 -14.92
C GLU A 312 -25.53 20.54 -15.78
N GLY A 313 -26.41 19.62 -15.38
CA GLY A 313 -27.41 18.98 -16.28
C GLY A 313 -26.97 18.09 -17.46
N GLU A 314 -25.69 17.75 -17.65
CA GLU A 314 -25.23 16.81 -18.68
C GLU A 314 -24.51 15.55 -18.14
N GLU A 315 -24.67 15.22 -16.86
CA GLU A 315 -24.25 13.92 -16.33
C GLU A 315 -25.07 12.79 -16.98
N GLY A 316 -24.54 12.17 -18.03
CA GLY A 316 -25.24 11.06 -18.71
C GLY A 316 -25.02 10.91 -20.20
N LYS A 317 -24.69 11.99 -20.91
CA LYS A 317 -24.58 11.93 -22.38
C LYS A 317 -23.21 11.42 -22.79
N GLU A 318 -23.21 10.38 -23.62
CA GLU A 318 -21.99 9.96 -24.30
C GLU A 318 -21.64 11.00 -25.38
N ILE A 319 -20.38 11.41 -25.43
CA ILE A 319 -19.88 12.41 -26.38
C ILE A 319 -18.84 11.81 -27.31
N ASP A 320 -18.79 12.30 -28.55
CA ASP A 320 -17.62 12.12 -29.41
C ASP A 320 -16.54 13.11 -28.98
N VAL A 321 -15.54 12.61 -28.26
CA VAL A 321 -14.44 13.43 -27.74
C VAL A 321 -13.65 14.08 -28.86
N ASN A 322 -13.44 13.42 -30.00
CA ASN A 322 -12.69 13.99 -31.12
C ASN A 322 -13.46 15.17 -31.75
N ALA A 323 -14.79 15.06 -31.86
CA ALA A 323 -15.64 16.15 -32.34
C ALA A 323 -15.57 17.37 -31.39
N VAL A 324 -15.66 17.14 -30.08
CA VAL A 324 -15.56 18.21 -29.07
C VAL A 324 -14.19 18.89 -29.09
N ILE A 325 -13.10 18.11 -29.20
CA ILE A 325 -11.75 18.66 -29.34
C ILE A 325 -11.66 19.54 -30.59
N ASN A 326 -12.15 19.08 -31.74
CA ASN A 326 -12.13 19.86 -32.97
C ASN A 326 -12.89 21.18 -32.83
N GLN A 327 -14.07 21.17 -32.22
CA GLN A 327 -14.87 22.38 -31.99
C GLN A 327 -14.07 23.46 -31.24
N TYR A 328 -13.33 23.08 -30.19
CA TYR A 328 -12.58 24.04 -29.39
C TYR A 328 -11.22 24.42 -29.98
N LEU A 329 -10.63 23.58 -30.84
CA LEU A 329 -9.42 23.95 -31.57
C LEU A 329 -9.64 25.14 -32.52
N LEU A 330 -10.85 25.29 -33.07
CA LEU A 330 -11.22 26.42 -33.93
C LEU A 330 -10.97 27.78 -33.27
N LEU A 331 -11.08 27.86 -31.94
CA LEU A 331 -10.83 29.10 -31.18
C LEU A 331 -9.38 29.57 -31.26
N PHE A 332 -8.43 28.65 -31.49
CA PHE A 332 -7.01 28.94 -31.54
C PHE A 332 -6.45 29.05 -32.96
N GLU A 333 -7.17 28.58 -33.98
CA GLU A 333 -6.65 28.49 -35.35
C GLU A 333 -6.21 29.86 -35.89
N ALA A 334 -7.00 30.92 -35.68
CA ALA A 334 -6.65 32.27 -36.13
C ALA A 334 -5.36 32.80 -35.47
N GLU A 335 -5.20 32.58 -34.16
CA GLU A 335 -4.00 33.01 -33.43
C GLU A 335 -2.78 32.15 -33.78
N MET A 336 -2.95 30.85 -33.97
CA MET A 336 -1.89 29.95 -34.43
C MET A 336 -1.39 30.35 -35.81
N VAL A 337 -2.29 30.67 -36.76
CA VAL A 337 -1.93 31.16 -38.09
C VAL A 337 -1.16 32.47 -37.99
N LYS A 338 -1.63 33.42 -37.18
CA LYS A 338 -0.94 34.70 -36.94
C LYS A 338 0.49 34.52 -36.39
N LYS A 339 0.71 33.51 -35.53
CA LYS A 339 2.02 33.16 -34.96
C LYS A 339 2.86 32.20 -35.82
N GLY A 340 2.33 31.75 -36.96
CA GLY A 340 2.99 30.75 -37.81
C GLY A 340 3.09 29.35 -37.18
N ILE A 341 2.26 29.04 -36.18
CA ILE A 341 2.28 27.76 -35.47
C ILE A 341 1.57 26.68 -36.31
N LYS A 342 2.26 25.57 -36.59
CA LYS A 342 1.68 24.41 -37.28
C LYS A 342 0.98 23.47 -36.29
N LEU A 343 -0.33 23.33 -36.42
CA LEU A 343 -1.12 22.35 -35.68
C LEU A 343 -1.26 21.04 -36.46
N GLU A 344 -0.77 19.95 -35.90
CA GLU A 344 -0.93 18.61 -36.44
C GLU A 344 -1.93 17.81 -35.58
N LYS A 345 -3.03 17.35 -36.18
CA LYS A 345 -4.08 16.57 -35.52
C LYS A 345 -3.91 15.09 -35.88
N ARG A 346 -3.77 14.20 -34.89
CA ARG A 346 -3.62 12.74 -35.04
C ARG A 346 -4.66 12.02 -34.18
N PHE A 347 -5.91 12.03 -34.62
CA PHE A 347 -6.99 11.39 -33.89
C PHE A 347 -7.06 9.89 -34.15
N GLY A 348 -7.06 9.11 -33.08
CA GLY A 348 -7.37 7.68 -33.14
C GLY A 348 -8.88 7.44 -33.09
N ASN A 349 -9.27 6.18 -33.29
CA ASN A 349 -10.64 5.75 -33.03
C ASN A 349 -10.91 5.75 -31.52
N VAL A 350 -11.86 6.56 -31.08
CA VAL A 350 -12.28 6.70 -29.68
C VAL A 350 -13.78 6.45 -29.64
N PRO A 351 -14.29 5.52 -28.81
CA PRO A 351 -15.72 5.31 -28.66
C PRO A 351 -16.38 6.56 -28.06
N LEU A 352 -17.71 6.62 -28.10
CA LEU A 352 -18.43 7.63 -27.33
C LEU A 352 -18.12 7.40 -25.85
N MET A 353 -17.85 8.49 -25.13
CA MET A 353 -17.40 8.44 -23.74
C MET A 353 -18.35 9.26 -22.87
N LYS A 354 -18.65 8.76 -21.67
CA LYS A 354 -19.43 9.49 -20.67
C LYS A 354 -18.56 10.52 -19.93
N ILE A 355 -18.26 11.62 -20.61
CA ILE A 355 -17.44 12.73 -20.11
C ILE A 355 -18.17 14.05 -20.39
N ASP A 356 -18.12 14.99 -19.46
CA ASP A 356 -18.65 16.34 -19.68
C ASP A 356 -17.80 17.07 -20.73
N LYS A 357 -18.45 17.56 -21.80
CA LYS A 357 -17.82 18.33 -22.87
C LYS A 357 -17.07 19.56 -22.35
N ASN A 358 -17.52 20.18 -21.26
CA ASN A 358 -16.86 21.32 -20.62
C ASN A 358 -15.53 20.94 -19.96
N HIS A 359 -15.39 19.71 -19.47
CA HIS A 359 -14.10 19.20 -18.98
C HIS A 359 -13.10 19.01 -20.12
N ILE A 360 -13.54 18.44 -21.26
CA ILE A 360 -12.71 18.35 -22.46
C ILE A 360 -12.31 19.74 -22.95
N LYS A 361 -13.27 20.68 -23.02
CA LYS A 361 -13.01 22.10 -23.33
C LYS A 361 -11.87 22.66 -22.48
N GLN A 362 -11.97 22.50 -21.16
CA GLN A 362 -11.01 23.09 -20.23
C GLN A 362 -9.61 22.48 -20.38
N LEU A 363 -9.51 21.16 -20.61
CA LEU A 363 -8.25 20.49 -20.93
C LEU A 363 -7.60 21.07 -22.20
N ILE A 364 -8.40 21.23 -23.27
CA ILE A 364 -7.91 21.79 -24.53
C ILE A 364 -7.46 23.23 -24.35
N LEU A 365 -8.29 24.08 -23.75
CA LEU A 365 -7.97 25.50 -23.55
C LEU A 365 -6.65 25.67 -22.78
N ASN A 366 -6.52 24.99 -21.64
CA ASN A 366 -5.35 25.15 -20.77
C ASN A 366 -4.07 24.60 -21.40
N ILE A 367 -4.12 23.44 -22.04
CA ILE A 367 -2.90 22.79 -22.54
C ILE A 367 -2.46 23.40 -23.88
N VAL A 368 -3.40 23.69 -24.79
CA VAL A 368 -3.09 24.31 -26.08
C VAL A 368 -2.58 25.73 -25.90
N GLN A 369 -3.21 26.53 -25.05
CA GLN A 369 -2.72 27.89 -24.77
C GLN A 369 -1.32 27.87 -24.13
N ASN A 370 -1.06 26.93 -23.21
CA ASN A 370 0.27 26.75 -22.65
C ASN A 370 1.31 26.38 -23.71
N SER A 371 0.93 25.54 -24.68
CA SER A 371 1.78 25.14 -25.81
C SER A 371 2.08 26.34 -26.72
N MET A 372 1.06 27.13 -27.07
CA MET A 372 1.20 28.33 -27.90
C MET A 372 2.06 29.42 -27.26
N HIS A 373 2.05 29.53 -25.93
CA HIS A 373 2.93 30.42 -25.19
C HIS A 373 4.37 29.91 -25.08
N ALA A 374 4.59 28.60 -25.25
CA ALA A 374 5.90 27.99 -25.10
C ALA A 374 6.68 27.90 -26.42
N VAL A 375 5.97 27.91 -27.55
CA VAL A 375 6.58 27.88 -28.89
C VAL A 375 6.95 29.28 -29.36
N GLU A 376 8.07 29.36 -30.06
CA GLU A 376 8.49 30.56 -30.79
C GLU A 376 7.81 30.60 -32.18
N ASN A 377 8.07 31.65 -32.96
CA ASN A 377 7.55 31.76 -34.34
C ASN A 377 7.95 30.54 -35.18
N ASN A 378 7.02 30.00 -35.98
CA ASN A 378 7.15 28.73 -36.71
C ASN A 378 7.17 27.45 -35.84
N GLY A 379 6.62 27.52 -34.63
CA GLY A 379 6.42 26.38 -33.74
C GLY A 379 5.49 25.29 -34.30
N LYS A 380 5.50 24.13 -33.64
CA LYS A 380 4.68 22.97 -33.98
C LYS A 380 4.00 22.43 -32.73
N ILE A 381 2.68 22.21 -32.83
CA ILE A 381 1.88 21.55 -31.80
C ILE A 381 1.26 20.29 -32.43
N VAL A 382 1.41 19.15 -31.76
CA VAL A 382 0.83 17.86 -32.17
C VAL A 382 -0.19 17.45 -31.13
N LEU A 383 -1.45 17.35 -31.54
CA LEU A 383 -2.53 16.84 -30.70
C LEU A 383 -2.93 15.45 -31.18
N SER A 384 -2.97 14.48 -30.26
CA SER A 384 -3.38 13.12 -30.58
C SER A 384 -4.30 12.51 -29.53
N THR A 385 -5.21 11.66 -29.98
CA THR A 385 -6.10 10.87 -29.12
C THR A 385 -5.89 9.38 -29.40
N LYS A 386 -6.01 8.56 -28.37
CA LYS A 386 -6.01 7.09 -28.50
C LYS A 386 -6.89 6.51 -27.42
N TYR A 387 -7.74 5.55 -27.77
CA TYR A 387 -8.45 4.75 -26.78
C TYR A 387 -7.67 3.45 -26.48
N SER A 388 -7.65 3.05 -25.22
CA SER A 388 -7.08 1.79 -24.76
C SER A 388 -8.19 0.85 -24.31
N PRO A 389 -8.64 -0.10 -25.16
CA PRO A 389 -9.75 -1.00 -24.82
C PRO A 389 -9.50 -1.81 -23.55
N TYR A 390 -8.27 -2.29 -23.34
CA TYR A 390 -7.89 -3.04 -22.13
C TYR A 390 -8.06 -2.23 -20.83
N LEU A 391 -7.77 -0.94 -20.88
CA LEU A 391 -7.87 -0.06 -19.71
C LEU A 391 -9.24 0.62 -19.61
N LYS A 392 -10.05 0.58 -20.69
CA LYS A 392 -11.23 1.43 -20.89
C LYS A 392 -10.94 2.92 -20.63
N LYS A 393 -9.82 3.42 -21.15
CA LYS A 393 -9.39 4.81 -20.96
C LYS A 393 -9.05 5.50 -22.27
N LEU A 394 -9.46 6.75 -22.37
CA LEU A 394 -8.97 7.71 -23.34
C LEU A 394 -7.58 8.20 -22.94
N ILE A 395 -6.71 8.36 -23.94
CA ILE A 395 -5.40 8.98 -23.82
C ILE A 395 -5.37 10.18 -24.77
N LEU A 396 -5.37 11.38 -24.21
CA LEU A 396 -5.17 12.64 -24.91
C LEU A 396 -3.71 13.08 -24.73
N ARG A 397 -3.03 13.41 -25.83
CA ARG A 397 -1.65 13.91 -25.82
C ARG A 397 -1.56 15.20 -26.60
N ILE A 398 -0.95 16.21 -26.01
CA ILE A 398 -0.60 17.48 -26.68
C ILE A 398 0.89 17.67 -26.50
N ALA A 399 1.62 17.72 -27.61
CA ALA A 399 3.06 17.90 -27.64
C ALA A 399 3.42 19.17 -28.39
N ASP A 400 4.32 19.97 -27.84
CA ASP A 400 4.91 21.13 -28.50
C ASP A 400 6.43 20.95 -28.69
N ASN A 401 7.01 21.74 -29.59
CA ASN A 401 8.46 21.86 -29.78
C ASN A 401 9.03 23.16 -29.17
N GLY A 402 8.40 23.70 -28.13
CA GLY A 402 8.77 24.98 -27.55
C GLY A 402 9.94 24.92 -26.57
N GLY A 403 10.07 25.96 -25.73
CA GLY A 403 11.19 26.12 -24.79
C GLY A 403 11.32 25.05 -23.71
N GLY A 404 10.30 24.21 -23.51
CA GLY A 404 10.30 23.13 -22.52
C GLY A 404 10.35 23.62 -21.06
N ILE A 405 10.49 22.67 -20.13
CA ILE A 405 10.45 22.90 -18.67
C ILE A 405 11.76 22.39 -18.04
N GLU A 406 12.31 23.14 -17.09
CA GLU A 406 13.48 22.70 -16.32
C GLU A 406 13.14 21.53 -15.39
N LYS A 407 14.08 20.58 -15.23
CA LYS A 407 13.87 19.37 -14.41
C LYS A 407 13.45 19.69 -12.97
N LYS A 408 13.96 20.78 -12.40
CA LYS A 408 13.62 21.23 -11.04
C LYS A 408 12.16 21.70 -10.89
N HIS A 409 11.52 22.08 -12.00
CA HIS A 409 10.14 22.58 -12.01
C HIS A 409 9.12 21.52 -12.43
N LEU A 410 9.54 20.43 -13.09
CA LEU A 410 8.64 19.38 -13.60
C LEU A 410 7.67 18.80 -12.56
N LYS A 411 8.08 18.64 -11.30
CA LYS A 411 7.19 18.16 -10.24
C LYS A 411 6.21 19.23 -9.74
N ARG A 412 6.58 20.50 -9.88
CA ARG A 412 5.87 21.66 -9.33
C ARG A 412 4.90 22.31 -10.31
N VAL A 413 5.05 22.08 -11.62
CA VAL A 413 4.16 22.67 -12.65
C VAL A 413 2.70 22.23 -12.56
N ILE A 414 2.39 21.22 -11.74
CA ILE A 414 1.02 20.76 -11.47
C ILE A 414 0.50 21.35 -10.14
N GLU A 415 1.38 21.93 -9.31
CA GLU A 415 0.97 22.61 -8.07
C GLU A 415 0.15 23.85 -8.42
N PRO A 416 -1.01 24.06 -7.76
CA PRO A 416 -1.79 25.29 -7.94
C PRO A 416 -0.93 26.54 -7.70
N LEU A 417 -1.15 27.57 -8.52
CA LEU A 417 -0.48 28.88 -8.46
C LEU A 417 1.03 28.86 -8.78
N PHE A 418 1.61 27.72 -9.12
CA PHE A 418 3.00 27.66 -9.57
C PHE A 418 3.13 28.06 -11.04
N THR A 419 3.91 29.10 -11.32
CA THR A 419 4.24 29.55 -12.68
C THR A 419 5.67 30.08 -12.76
N THR A 420 6.30 29.95 -13.92
CA THR A 420 7.58 30.61 -14.26
C THR A 420 7.39 31.74 -15.26
N LYS A 421 6.15 32.00 -15.71
CA LYS A 421 5.80 33.06 -16.66
C LYS A 421 5.33 34.30 -15.90
N LYS A 422 5.77 35.49 -16.35
CA LYS A 422 5.48 36.79 -15.72
C LYS A 422 3.97 37.05 -15.57
N ASP A 423 3.19 36.71 -16.60
CA ASP A 423 1.72 36.89 -16.63
C ASP A 423 0.95 35.57 -16.46
N GLY A 424 1.63 34.50 -16.02
CA GLY A 424 1.05 33.18 -15.89
C GLY A 424 0.24 33.02 -14.59
N THR A 425 -0.91 32.38 -14.68
CA THR A 425 -1.82 32.20 -13.54
C THR A 425 -1.42 31.03 -12.62
N GLY A 426 -0.64 30.08 -13.14
CA GLY A 426 -0.25 28.85 -12.44
C GLY A 426 -1.40 27.86 -12.16
N LEU A 427 -2.61 28.12 -12.66
CA LEU A 427 -3.78 27.27 -12.40
C LEU A 427 -4.05 26.24 -13.49
N GLY A 428 -3.68 26.52 -14.75
CA GLY A 428 -4.14 25.73 -15.89
C GLY A 428 -3.85 24.23 -15.81
N LEU A 429 -2.61 23.85 -15.43
CA LEU A 429 -2.23 22.43 -15.32
C LEU A 429 -2.79 21.76 -14.05
N ALA A 430 -2.96 22.51 -12.96
CA ALA A 430 -3.62 22.01 -11.76
C ALA A 430 -5.09 21.65 -12.07
N ILE A 431 -5.79 22.49 -12.83
CA ILE A 431 -7.15 22.21 -13.32
C ILE A 431 -7.17 20.94 -14.17
N CYS A 432 -6.20 20.78 -15.08
CA CYS A 432 -6.12 19.57 -15.91
C CYS A 432 -5.91 18.31 -15.07
N LYS A 433 -5.15 18.41 -13.98
CA LYS A 433 -4.94 17.30 -13.04
C LYS A 433 -6.23 16.95 -12.29
N SER A 434 -6.94 17.94 -11.75
CA SER A 434 -8.22 17.73 -11.07
C SER A 434 -9.27 17.08 -11.98
N ILE A 435 -9.36 17.53 -13.24
CA ILE A 435 -10.24 16.91 -14.24
C ILE A 435 -9.83 15.47 -14.50
N ALA A 436 -8.53 15.19 -14.66
CA ALA A 436 -8.06 13.82 -14.87
C ALA A 436 -8.40 12.91 -13.68
N ASP A 437 -8.19 13.40 -12.47
CA ASP A 437 -8.48 12.66 -11.23
C ASP A 437 -9.98 12.37 -11.09
N MET A 438 -10.85 13.31 -11.47
CA MET A 438 -12.32 13.13 -11.47
C MET A 438 -12.78 11.94 -12.33
N TYR A 439 -12.05 11.62 -13.40
CA TYR A 439 -12.34 10.50 -14.30
C TYR A 439 -11.43 9.29 -14.04
N ASN A 440 -10.98 9.09 -12.78
CA ASN A 440 -10.10 8.00 -12.38
C ASN A 440 -8.84 7.88 -13.27
N GLY A 441 -8.36 9.04 -13.71
CA GLY A 441 -7.35 9.22 -14.72
C GLY A 441 -6.00 9.64 -14.16
N ASP A 442 -5.14 10.18 -15.03
CA ASP A 442 -3.89 10.80 -14.60
C ASP A 442 -3.39 11.84 -15.61
N LEU A 443 -2.61 12.81 -15.13
CA LEU A 443 -1.92 13.81 -15.92
C LEU A 443 -0.41 13.63 -15.77
N LYS A 444 0.27 13.32 -16.88
CA LYS A 444 1.74 13.20 -16.92
C LYS A 444 2.35 14.21 -17.88
N ILE A 445 3.42 14.85 -17.42
CA ILE A 445 4.17 15.85 -18.20
C ILE A 445 5.57 15.31 -18.45
N TYR A 446 5.96 15.27 -19.72
CA TYR A 446 7.30 14.91 -20.16
C TYR A 446 7.88 16.13 -20.87
N SER A 447 8.95 16.71 -20.32
CA SER A 447 9.53 17.91 -20.90
C SER A 447 11.04 17.92 -20.70
N LYS A 448 11.74 18.55 -21.64
CA LYS A 448 13.16 18.86 -21.51
C LYS A 448 13.38 20.28 -22.02
N LYS A 449 14.04 21.11 -21.21
CA LYS A 449 14.41 22.49 -21.59
C LYS A 449 15.03 22.51 -22.99
N GLY A 450 14.50 23.36 -23.86
CA GLY A 450 14.89 23.53 -25.27
C GLY A 450 14.44 22.44 -26.25
N LYS A 451 13.63 21.45 -25.81
CA LYS A 451 13.13 20.37 -26.68
C LYS A 451 11.61 20.27 -26.77
N GLY A 452 10.88 21.12 -26.05
CA GLY A 452 9.43 21.09 -25.97
C GLY A 452 8.87 20.27 -24.82
N THR A 453 7.54 20.18 -24.79
CA THR A 453 6.77 19.51 -23.73
C THR A 453 5.70 18.61 -24.33
N LEU A 454 5.49 17.44 -23.71
CA LEU A 454 4.38 16.55 -23.95
C LEU A 454 3.54 16.47 -22.67
N VAL A 455 2.28 16.90 -22.78
CA VAL A 455 1.27 16.70 -21.75
C VAL A 455 0.42 15.50 -22.18
N LYS A 456 0.34 14.48 -21.32
CA LYS A 456 -0.46 13.28 -21.50
C LYS A 456 -1.55 13.24 -20.43
N VAL A 457 -2.80 13.36 -20.85
CA VAL A 457 -3.99 13.20 -20.02
C VAL A 457 -4.57 11.80 -20.28
N VAL A 458 -4.89 11.08 -19.23
CA VAL A 458 -5.61 9.80 -19.29
C VAL A 458 -6.94 9.99 -18.58
N LEU A 459 -8.05 9.65 -19.22
CA LEU A 459 -9.41 9.75 -18.67
C LEU A 459 -10.11 8.41 -18.79
N GLY A 460 -10.74 7.92 -17.72
CA GLY A 460 -11.70 6.83 -17.77
C GLY A 460 -13.12 7.32 -17.97
N GLU A 461 -14.08 6.44 -17.69
CA GLU A 461 -15.48 6.79 -17.50
C GLU A 461 -15.75 6.93 -15.99
N LYS A 462 -16.70 7.80 -15.64
CA LYS A 462 -17.10 8.10 -14.26
C LYS A 462 -17.92 6.95 -13.67
#